data_AF-A0A953FY10-F1
#
_entry.id   AF-A0A953FY10-F1
#
_cell.length_a   1.000
_cell.length_b   1.000
_cell.length_c   1.000
_cell.angle_alpha   90.00
_cell.angle_beta   90.00
_cell.angle_gamma   90.00
#
_symmetry.space_group_name_H-M   'P 1'
#
loop_
_entity.id
_entity.type
_entity.pdbx_description
1 polymer ?
#
loop_
_entity_poly.entity_id
_entity_poly.type
_entity_poly.pdbx_seq_one_letter_code
_entity_poly.pdbx_strand_id
1 'polypeptide(L)'
;MRLIQMVPLCALLALNTAAWAEDQNDAVLATFADDQKITLQRLAQQQPALISWLGIGTGTEEVRGAIEDSIFQNVVAREAQDSELMKDPDVQEQVNKVLMTAYMKKHVKQDMIQVPESEVVKYYNDNKESKYKVQEEIKVSQILLPTLDQAQKVADELSKGASWDAVAAKASADSFGAKRHGTIGRIPPNQLLPELRSQVYSLKPGEISKPVKTAFGYHLLRLEEKPTVSYRPLEELKKDIYGILFRQKKNELVKDLKQDLWKKYDVKFNQAAIDQLVQNGAAQNASADRSSLDRAKRQPGQATELQVISETLDMGKIPAKKFSESILMANSTDKEIEIKRVGSTCKCIDVSVDTMKVAPGKSAKLTFTYDPAMFKEQGPVEKMLFIESSDQVEPRKFVRLFGDIAKG
;
A
#
# COMPACT_ATOMS: atom_id res chain seq x y z
N MET A 1 -3.92 -32.17 -61.15
CA MET A 1 -2.48 -32.21 -61.49
C MET A 1 -1.84 -30.98 -60.85
N ARG A 2 -0.97 -31.21 -59.84
CA ARG A 2 -0.08 -30.29 -59.10
C ARG A 2 -0.67 -29.04 -58.41
N LEU A 3 -0.94 -29.18 -57.11
CA LEU A 3 -0.76 -28.10 -56.13
C LEU A 3 0.75 -27.82 -55.98
N ILE A 4 1.16 -26.57 -56.10
CA ILE A 4 2.46 -26.08 -55.63
C ILE A 4 2.20 -25.34 -54.32
N GLN A 5 2.57 -25.94 -53.19
CA GLN A 5 2.63 -25.27 -51.90
C GLN A 5 3.74 -24.20 -51.96
N MET A 6 3.36 -22.93 -52.00
CA MET A 6 4.28 -21.85 -51.62
C MET A 6 4.46 -21.88 -50.11
N VAL A 7 5.60 -22.44 -49.67
CA VAL A 7 6.14 -22.23 -48.33
C VAL A 7 6.39 -20.72 -48.16
N PRO A 8 5.97 -20.07 -47.06
CA PRO A 8 6.29 -18.67 -46.84
C PRO A 8 7.79 -18.57 -46.55
N LEU A 9 8.54 -18.08 -47.53
CA LEU A 9 9.97 -17.74 -47.48
C LEU A 9 10.28 -16.55 -46.53
N CYS A 10 9.41 -16.25 -45.56
CA CYS A 10 9.59 -15.18 -44.58
C CYS A 10 10.22 -15.66 -43.27
N ALA A 11 10.18 -16.96 -42.95
CA ALA A 11 10.70 -17.48 -41.67
C ALA A 11 12.21 -17.75 -41.68
N LEU A 12 12.84 -17.92 -42.86
CA LEU A 12 14.28 -18.20 -42.98
C LEU A 12 15.15 -16.94 -43.10
N LEU A 13 14.56 -15.78 -43.40
CA LEU A 13 15.30 -14.50 -43.42
C LEU A 13 15.39 -13.84 -42.03
N ALA A 14 14.45 -14.13 -41.12
CA ALA A 14 14.48 -13.60 -39.75
C ALA A 14 15.58 -14.21 -38.87
N LEU A 15 16.05 -15.43 -39.20
CA LEU A 15 17.13 -16.10 -38.47
C LEU A 15 18.53 -15.63 -38.92
N ASN A 16 18.66 -15.08 -40.13
CA ASN A 16 19.94 -14.59 -40.63
C ASN A 16 20.20 -13.12 -40.24
N THR A 17 19.16 -12.31 -39.98
CA THR A 17 19.35 -10.91 -39.55
C THR A 17 19.86 -10.78 -38.12
N ALA A 18 19.49 -11.70 -37.23
CA ALA A 18 19.99 -11.72 -35.85
C ALA A 18 21.51 -12.04 -35.79
N ALA A 19 21.98 -12.95 -36.63
CA ALA A 19 23.40 -13.31 -36.71
C ALA A 19 24.26 -12.23 -37.41
N TRP A 20 23.71 -11.52 -38.41
CA TRP A 20 24.40 -10.38 -39.07
C TRP A 20 24.50 -9.13 -38.18
N ALA A 21 23.52 -8.92 -37.28
CA ALA A 21 23.54 -7.81 -36.33
C ALA A 21 24.54 -8.03 -35.18
N GLU A 22 24.84 -9.28 -34.81
CA GLU A 22 25.80 -9.61 -33.76
C GLU A 22 27.26 -9.30 -34.14
N ASP A 23 27.62 -9.54 -35.41
CA ASP A 23 28.99 -9.39 -35.94
C ASP A 23 29.35 -7.91 -36.30
N GLN A 24 28.36 -7.02 -36.39
CA GLN A 24 28.54 -5.59 -36.71
C GLN A 24 28.21 -4.64 -35.55
N ASN A 25 28.01 -5.15 -34.32
CA ASN A 25 27.64 -4.31 -33.17
C ASN A 25 28.62 -3.14 -32.93
N ASP A 26 29.91 -3.32 -33.21
CA ASP A 26 30.94 -2.30 -33.05
C ASP A 26 31.22 -1.48 -34.32
N ALA A 27 30.45 -1.67 -35.40
CA ALA A 27 30.64 -0.96 -36.66
C ALA A 27 30.49 0.55 -36.44
N VAL A 28 31.52 1.31 -36.84
CA VAL A 28 31.56 2.77 -36.71
C VAL A 28 30.81 3.38 -37.88
N LEU A 29 29.67 4.02 -37.58
CA LEU A 29 28.79 4.66 -38.54
C LEU A 29 29.19 6.13 -38.80
N ALA A 30 29.77 6.79 -37.79
CA ALA A 30 30.29 8.14 -37.90
C ALA A 30 31.33 8.44 -36.82
N THR A 31 32.14 9.48 -37.04
CA THR A 31 33.07 10.04 -36.05
C THR A 31 32.89 11.56 -35.95
N PHE A 32 33.05 12.11 -34.75
CA PHE A 32 32.95 13.55 -34.48
C PHE A 32 33.73 13.90 -33.20
N ALA A 33 34.07 15.19 -33.02
CA ALA A 33 34.69 15.78 -31.81
C ALA A 33 35.67 14.86 -31.04
N ASP A 34 36.97 14.92 -31.38
CA ASP A 34 38.04 14.14 -30.71
C ASP A 34 37.84 12.61 -30.76
N ASP A 35 37.65 12.06 -31.97
CA ASP A 35 37.52 10.61 -32.25
C ASP A 35 36.34 9.90 -31.57
N GLN A 36 35.30 10.61 -31.12
CA GLN A 36 34.08 9.97 -30.66
C GLN A 36 33.38 9.25 -31.81
N LYS A 37 32.95 8.01 -31.55
CA LYS A 37 32.34 7.11 -32.55
C LYS A 37 30.85 6.94 -32.26
N ILE A 38 30.02 7.06 -33.30
CA ILE A 38 28.66 6.51 -33.31
C ILE A 38 28.77 5.09 -33.83
N THR A 39 28.50 4.10 -32.97
CA THR A 39 28.45 2.70 -33.36
C THR A 39 27.02 2.25 -33.63
N LEU A 40 26.87 1.18 -34.40
CA LEU A 40 25.58 0.54 -34.64
C LEU A 40 24.90 0.13 -33.33
N GLN A 41 25.64 -0.44 -32.37
CA GLN A 41 25.09 -0.80 -31.06
C GLN A 41 24.55 0.43 -30.29
N ARG A 42 25.26 1.57 -30.32
CA ARG A 42 24.80 2.78 -29.63
C ARG A 42 23.53 3.34 -30.27
N LEU A 43 23.47 3.37 -31.60
CA LEU A 43 22.29 3.79 -32.34
C LEU A 43 21.09 2.87 -32.04
N ALA A 44 21.33 1.55 -31.98
CA ALA A 44 20.32 0.56 -31.61
C ALA A 44 19.76 0.75 -30.20
N GLN A 45 20.60 1.12 -29.24
CA GLN A 45 20.17 1.39 -27.87
C GLN A 45 19.34 2.67 -27.75
N GLN A 46 19.70 3.71 -28.51
CA GLN A 46 18.99 5.00 -28.49
C GLN A 46 17.69 4.96 -29.27
N GLN A 47 17.67 4.24 -30.40
CA GLN A 47 16.55 4.16 -31.33
C GLN A 47 16.26 2.70 -31.72
N PRO A 48 15.75 1.86 -30.79
CA PRO A 48 15.50 0.45 -31.07
C PRO A 48 14.47 0.22 -32.21
N ALA A 49 13.57 1.18 -32.43
CA ALA A 49 12.62 1.15 -33.54
C ALA A 49 13.29 1.24 -34.92
N LEU A 50 14.39 2.00 -35.05
CA LEU A 50 15.15 2.13 -36.30
C LEU A 50 15.71 0.78 -36.74
N ILE A 51 16.28 0.01 -35.81
CA ILE A 51 16.83 -1.32 -36.09
C ILE A 51 15.74 -2.29 -36.56
N SER A 52 14.54 -2.20 -35.99
CA SER A 52 13.41 -3.00 -36.44
C SER A 52 12.99 -2.70 -37.88
N TRP A 53 13.28 -1.49 -38.40
CA TRP A 53 12.94 -1.08 -39.76
C TRP A 53 14.05 -1.36 -40.78
N LEU A 54 15.31 -1.50 -40.34
CA LEU A 54 16.45 -1.94 -41.18
C LEU A 54 16.17 -3.28 -41.88
N GLY A 55 15.49 -4.20 -41.19
CA GLY A 55 15.13 -5.52 -41.73
C GLY A 55 14.02 -5.55 -42.78
N ILE A 56 13.41 -4.40 -43.11
CA ILE A 56 12.24 -4.30 -44.00
C ILE A 56 12.54 -3.41 -45.23
N GLY A 57 13.81 -3.04 -45.44
CA GLY A 57 14.24 -2.26 -46.61
C GLY A 57 14.15 -0.74 -46.43
N THR A 58 14.55 -0.23 -45.26
CA THR A 58 14.76 1.22 -45.08
C THR A 58 15.86 1.71 -46.02
N GLY A 59 15.63 2.87 -46.62
CA GLY A 59 16.59 3.48 -47.54
C GLY A 59 17.80 4.04 -46.82
N THR A 60 18.90 4.20 -47.57
CA THR A 60 20.16 4.76 -47.08
C THR A 60 19.99 6.15 -46.46
N GLU A 61 19.02 6.93 -46.96
CA GLU A 61 18.81 8.32 -46.52
C GLU A 61 18.13 8.40 -45.16
N GLU A 62 17.18 7.51 -44.88
CA GLU A 62 16.53 7.42 -43.56
C GLU A 62 17.53 6.99 -42.48
N VAL A 63 18.42 6.05 -42.81
CA VAL A 63 19.48 5.60 -41.90
C VAL A 63 20.51 6.71 -41.68
N ARG A 64 20.90 7.42 -42.75
CA ARG A 64 21.77 8.60 -42.66
C ARG A 64 21.16 9.68 -41.78
N GLY A 65 19.88 10.03 -41.98
CA GLY A 65 19.18 11.02 -41.17
C GLY A 65 19.14 10.65 -39.68
N ALA A 66 18.88 9.37 -39.35
CA ALA A 66 18.93 8.92 -37.97
C ALA A 66 20.32 8.98 -37.34
N ILE A 67 21.38 8.71 -38.13
CA ILE A 67 22.77 8.89 -37.70
C ILE A 67 23.06 10.37 -37.46
N GLU A 68 22.65 11.25 -38.38
CA GLU A 68 22.80 12.71 -38.27
C GLU A 68 22.07 13.26 -37.03
N ASP A 69 20.84 12.82 -36.76
CA ASP A 69 20.09 13.19 -35.56
C ASP A 69 20.82 12.74 -34.29
N SER A 70 21.36 11.52 -34.27
CA SER A 70 22.15 11.02 -33.14
C SER A 70 23.43 11.84 -32.95
N ILE A 71 24.16 12.16 -34.02
CA ILE A 71 25.34 13.03 -33.96
C ILE A 71 24.94 14.41 -33.42
N PHE A 72 23.89 15.02 -33.98
CA PHE A 72 23.42 16.34 -33.57
C PHE A 72 23.06 16.37 -32.09
N GLN A 73 22.34 15.38 -31.58
CA GLN A 73 22.05 15.26 -30.14
C GLN A 73 23.32 15.22 -29.29
N ASN A 74 24.35 14.47 -29.70
CA ASN A 74 25.60 14.37 -28.95
C ASN A 74 26.43 15.67 -29.05
N VAL A 75 26.48 16.31 -30.22
CA VAL A 75 27.18 17.59 -30.43
C VAL A 75 26.51 18.70 -29.61
N VAL A 76 25.18 18.79 -29.64
CA VAL A 76 24.43 19.74 -28.80
C VAL A 76 24.66 19.48 -27.32
N ALA A 77 24.65 18.21 -26.88
CA ALA A 77 24.95 17.87 -25.49
C ALA A 77 26.37 18.28 -25.09
N ARG A 78 27.35 18.15 -26.00
CA ARG A 78 28.73 18.58 -25.76
C ARG A 78 28.85 20.10 -25.68
N GLU A 79 28.28 20.81 -26.64
CA GLU A 79 28.24 22.28 -26.61
C GLU A 79 27.56 22.77 -25.33
N ALA A 80 26.46 22.12 -24.91
CA ALA A 80 25.78 22.43 -23.66
C ALA A 80 26.68 22.24 -22.43
N GLN A 81 27.56 21.22 -22.41
CA GLN A 81 28.53 21.00 -21.34
C GLN A 81 29.62 22.09 -21.29
N ASP A 82 30.07 22.56 -22.45
CA ASP A 82 31.10 23.58 -22.58
C ASP A 82 30.54 25.01 -22.43
N SER A 83 29.22 25.16 -22.53
CA SER A 83 28.50 26.42 -22.35
C SER A 83 28.28 26.80 -20.87
N GLU A 84 27.83 28.03 -20.64
CA GLU A 84 27.41 28.49 -19.31
C GLU A 84 26.11 27.84 -18.81
N LEU A 85 25.43 27.05 -19.64
CA LEU A 85 24.18 26.37 -19.28
C LEU A 85 24.36 25.42 -18.09
N MET A 86 25.54 24.81 -17.94
CA MET A 86 25.86 23.97 -16.77
C MET A 86 26.01 24.77 -15.47
N LYS A 87 26.05 26.10 -15.52
CA LYS A 87 26.04 26.99 -14.35
C LYS A 87 24.62 27.40 -13.94
N ASP A 88 23.63 27.17 -14.81
CA ASP A 88 22.23 27.46 -14.51
C ASP A 88 21.72 26.53 -13.38
N PRO A 89 21.14 27.08 -12.29
CA PRO A 89 20.68 26.29 -11.15
C PRO A 89 19.64 25.23 -11.49
N ASP A 90 18.69 25.53 -12.39
CA ASP A 90 17.61 24.61 -12.75
C ASP A 90 18.18 23.44 -13.57
N VAL A 91 19.12 23.74 -14.48
CA VAL A 91 19.85 22.71 -15.24
C VAL A 91 20.69 21.84 -14.31
N GLN A 92 21.40 22.44 -13.35
CA GLN A 92 22.18 21.71 -12.35
C GLN A 92 21.31 20.76 -11.52
N GLU A 93 20.10 21.17 -11.13
CA GLU A 93 19.19 20.30 -10.39
C GLU A 93 18.79 19.06 -11.22
N GLN A 94 18.44 19.25 -12.50
CA GLN A 94 18.08 18.13 -13.38
C GLN A 94 19.27 17.19 -13.60
N VAL A 95 20.47 17.73 -13.83
CA VAL A 95 21.70 16.94 -13.94
C VAL A 95 21.96 16.15 -12.65
N ASN A 96 21.83 16.79 -11.49
CA ASN A 96 22.02 16.13 -10.18
C ASN A 96 21.02 14.99 -9.97
N LYS A 97 19.76 15.14 -10.38
CA LYS A 97 18.74 14.09 -10.29
C LYS A 97 19.08 12.88 -11.16
N VAL A 98 19.57 13.11 -12.39
CA VAL A 98 20.02 12.04 -13.29
C VAL A 98 21.26 11.35 -12.72
N LEU A 99 22.25 12.10 -12.25
CA LEU A 99 23.46 11.56 -11.61
C LEU A 99 23.13 10.74 -10.37
N MET A 100 22.25 11.25 -9.50
CA MET A 100 21.76 10.52 -8.33
C MET A 100 21.12 9.20 -8.76
N THR A 101 20.23 9.21 -9.76
CA THR A 101 19.56 7.99 -10.24
C THR A 101 20.57 6.98 -10.80
N ALA A 102 21.53 7.44 -11.62
CA ALA A 102 22.57 6.59 -12.18
C ALA A 102 23.48 6.00 -11.10
N TYR A 103 23.87 6.81 -10.11
CA TYR A 103 24.67 6.40 -8.97
C TYR A 103 23.92 5.35 -8.12
N MET A 104 22.65 5.60 -7.80
CA MET A 104 21.81 4.65 -7.07
C MET A 104 21.67 3.33 -7.85
N LYS A 105 21.46 3.36 -9.17
CA LYS A 105 21.39 2.15 -10.00
C LYS A 105 22.70 1.36 -9.99
N LYS A 106 23.85 2.04 -9.94
CA LYS A 106 25.18 1.42 -9.92
C LYS A 106 25.55 0.83 -8.57
N HIS A 107 25.13 1.48 -7.48
CA HIS A 107 25.54 1.13 -6.10
C HIS A 107 24.47 0.36 -5.31
N VAL A 108 23.21 0.42 -5.70
CA VAL A 108 22.09 -0.34 -5.11
C VAL A 108 21.47 -1.20 -6.20
N LYS A 109 22.21 -2.24 -6.61
CA LYS A 109 21.78 -3.12 -7.69
C LYS A 109 20.82 -4.19 -7.20
N GLN A 110 19.93 -4.63 -8.08
CA GLN A 110 18.95 -5.66 -7.78
C GLN A 110 19.59 -7.04 -7.53
N ASP A 111 20.69 -7.35 -8.20
CA ASP A 111 21.47 -8.59 -8.02
C ASP A 111 22.13 -8.70 -6.62
N MET A 112 22.38 -7.58 -5.96
CA MET A 112 22.85 -7.53 -4.57
C MET A 112 21.77 -7.95 -3.56
N ILE A 113 20.48 -7.88 -3.95
CA ILE A 113 19.36 -8.16 -3.06
C ILE A 113 18.90 -9.59 -3.26
N GLN A 114 19.40 -10.48 -2.40
CA GLN A 114 19.01 -11.89 -2.40
C GLN A 114 17.91 -12.13 -1.34
N VAL A 115 16.77 -12.64 -1.79
CA VAL A 115 15.65 -13.05 -0.93
C VAL A 115 15.42 -14.56 -1.15
N PRO A 116 16.10 -15.43 -0.38
CA PRO A 116 15.94 -16.87 -0.51
C PRO A 116 14.54 -17.31 -0.08
N GLU A 117 14.04 -18.41 -0.64
CA GLU A 117 12.71 -18.96 -0.29
C GLU A 117 12.59 -19.28 1.20
N SER A 118 13.69 -19.69 1.85
CA SER A 118 13.74 -19.91 3.30
C SER A 118 13.40 -18.65 4.10
N GLU A 119 13.78 -17.47 3.65
CA GLU A 119 13.41 -16.20 4.29
C GLU A 119 11.93 -15.87 4.08
N VAL A 120 11.38 -16.16 2.89
CA VAL A 120 9.95 -16.01 2.59
C VAL A 120 9.10 -16.91 3.49
N VAL A 121 9.49 -18.19 3.62
CA VAL A 121 8.83 -19.17 4.50
C VAL A 121 8.95 -18.74 5.96
N LYS A 122 10.15 -18.34 6.40
CA LYS A 122 10.38 -17.87 7.77
C LYS A 122 9.49 -16.68 8.07
N TYR A 123 9.49 -15.69 7.18
CA TYR A 123 8.69 -14.49 7.31
C TYR A 123 7.19 -14.86 7.40
N TYR A 124 6.67 -15.73 6.52
CA TYR A 124 5.28 -16.16 6.60
C TYR A 124 4.94 -16.77 7.96
N ASN A 125 5.77 -17.68 8.45
CA ASN A 125 5.57 -18.35 9.74
C ASN A 125 5.62 -17.38 10.92
N ASP A 126 6.61 -16.48 10.96
CA ASP A 126 6.76 -15.45 12.00
C ASP A 126 5.55 -14.49 12.05
N ASN A 127 4.85 -14.34 10.92
CA ASN A 127 3.74 -13.39 10.74
C ASN A 127 2.35 -14.05 10.69
N LYS A 128 2.30 -15.39 10.73
CA LYS A 128 1.13 -16.18 10.35
C LYS A 128 -0.10 -15.85 11.19
N GLU A 129 0.08 -15.80 12.50
CA GLU A 129 -0.98 -15.50 13.47
C GLU A 129 -1.50 -14.07 13.36
N SER A 130 -0.59 -13.10 13.20
CA SER A 130 -0.94 -11.68 13.22
C SER A 130 -1.53 -11.17 11.91
N LYS A 131 -1.10 -11.71 10.76
CA LYS A 131 -1.38 -11.11 9.44
C LYS A 131 -2.13 -12.01 8.49
N TYR A 132 -1.99 -13.33 8.66
CA TYR A 132 -2.49 -14.29 7.68
C TYR A 132 -3.59 -15.17 8.23
N LYS A 133 -3.95 -15.02 9.51
CA LYS A 133 -5.13 -15.63 10.09
C LYS A 133 -6.39 -15.08 9.43
N VAL A 134 -7.16 -15.97 8.81
CA VAL A 134 -8.49 -15.65 8.31
C VAL A 134 -9.43 -15.53 9.50
N GLN A 135 -10.34 -14.57 9.45
CA GLN A 135 -11.34 -14.39 10.50
C GLN A 135 -12.07 -15.71 10.74
N GLU A 136 -12.15 -16.11 12.00
CA GLU A 136 -12.91 -17.29 12.40
C GLU A 136 -14.37 -17.09 11.99
N GLU A 137 -14.92 -18.05 11.24
CA GLU A 137 -16.33 -18.08 10.85
C GLU A 137 -16.99 -19.33 11.42
N ILE A 138 -18.23 -19.19 11.85
CA ILE A 138 -19.07 -20.28 12.33
C ILE A 138 -20.28 -20.37 11.39
N LYS A 139 -20.71 -21.59 11.09
CA LYS A 139 -21.95 -21.80 10.35
C LYS A 139 -23.03 -22.26 11.31
N VAL A 140 -24.07 -21.45 11.48
CA VAL A 140 -25.14 -21.67 12.45
C VAL A 140 -26.50 -21.39 11.82
N SER A 141 -27.50 -22.10 12.32
CA SER A 141 -28.91 -21.89 12.00
C SER A 141 -29.68 -21.54 13.28
N GLN A 142 -30.75 -20.75 13.17
CA GLN A 142 -31.63 -20.39 14.27
C GLN A 142 -33.11 -20.53 13.93
N ILE A 143 -33.91 -20.75 14.97
CA ILE A 143 -35.36 -20.55 14.97
C ILE A 143 -35.67 -19.57 16.11
N LEU A 144 -36.23 -18.41 15.77
CA LEU A 144 -36.62 -17.39 16.74
C LEU A 144 -38.09 -17.54 17.09
N LEU A 145 -38.42 -17.55 18.38
CA LEU A 145 -39.79 -17.73 18.87
C LEU A 145 -40.13 -16.66 19.92
N PRO A 146 -41.34 -16.08 19.89
CA PRO A 146 -41.72 -15.00 20.81
C PRO A 146 -41.73 -15.40 22.30
N THR A 147 -42.04 -16.66 22.61
CA THR A 147 -42.25 -17.14 23.99
C THR A 147 -41.50 -18.43 24.30
N LEU A 148 -41.22 -18.67 25.59
CA LEU A 148 -40.58 -19.89 26.05
C LEU A 148 -41.42 -21.13 25.74
N ASP A 149 -42.74 -21.04 25.93
CA ASP A 149 -43.65 -22.15 25.68
C ASP A 149 -43.64 -22.58 24.21
N GLN A 150 -43.59 -21.61 23.28
CA GLN A 150 -43.43 -21.91 21.86
C GLN A 150 -42.06 -22.53 21.57
N ALA A 151 -40.99 -22.00 22.16
CA ALA A 151 -39.64 -22.56 22.01
C ALA A 151 -39.53 -23.99 22.54
N GLN A 152 -40.17 -24.30 23.66
CA GLN A 152 -40.16 -25.63 24.23
C GLN A 152 -40.96 -26.61 23.35
N LYS A 153 -42.14 -26.23 22.86
CA LYS A 153 -42.91 -27.05 21.92
C LYS A 153 -42.14 -27.36 20.66
N VAL A 154 -41.49 -26.35 20.08
CA VAL A 154 -40.67 -26.53 18.87
C VAL A 154 -39.45 -27.42 19.16
N ALA A 155 -38.78 -27.26 20.31
CA ALA A 155 -37.68 -28.13 20.71
C ALA A 155 -38.14 -29.59 20.86
N ASP A 156 -39.31 -29.82 21.45
CA ASP A 156 -39.88 -31.16 21.61
C ASP A 156 -40.24 -31.79 20.26
N GLU A 157 -40.80 -31.02 19.31
CA GLU A 157 -41.06 -31.48 17.94
C GLU A 157 -39.77 -31.90 17.22
N LEU A 158 -38.73 -31.07 17.30
CA LEU A 158 -37.42 -31.36 16.71
C LEU A 158 -36.77 -32.59 17.35
N SER A 159 -36.90 -32.77 18.67
CA SER A 159 -36.38 -33.95 19.37
C SER A 159 -37.06 -35.26 18.96
N LYS A 160 -38.32 -35.17 18.49
CA LYS A 160 -39.10 -36.31 17.97
C LYS A 160 -38.80 -36.60 16.48
N GLY A 161 -37.85 -35.90 15.88
CA GLY A 161 -37.41 -36.13 14.50
C GLY A 161 -38.10 -35.25 13.45
N ALA A 162 -38.78 -34.17 13.85
CA ALA A 162 -39.27 -33.19 12.90
C ALA A 162 -38.11 -32.54 12.12
N SER A 163 -38.32 -32.25 10.83
CA SER A 163 -37.31 -31.59 10.01
C SER A 163 -37.09 -30.15 10.47
N TRP A 164 -35.84 -29.81 10.79
CA TRP A 164 -35.42 -28.44 11.14
C TRP A 164 -35.91 -27.43 10.11
N ASP A 165 -35.67 -27.69 8.83
CA ASP A 165 -35.93 -26.75 7.74
C ASP A 165 -37.42 -26.42 7.65
N ALA A 166 -38.28 -27.45 7.77
CA ALA A 166 -39.73 -27.29 7.73
C ALA A 166 -40.25 -26.52 8.95
N VAL A 167 -39.71 -26.84 10.14
CA VAL A 167 -40.08 -26.18 11.39
C VAL A 167 -39.61 -24.72 11.40
N ALA A 168 -38.39 -24.45 10.95
CA ALA A 168 -37.83 -23.10 10.85
C ALA A 168 -38.63 -22.22 9.88
N ALA A 169 -39.00 -22.76 8.71
CA ALA A 169 -39.81 -22.04 7.72
C ALA A 169 -41.22 -21.71 8.23
N LYS A 170 -41.81 -22.59 9.05
CA LYS A 170 -43.17 -22.45 9.56
C LYS A 170 -43.26 -21.60 10.83
N ALA A 171 -42.34 -21.78 11.77
CA ALA A 171 -42.50 -21.31 13.15
C ALA A 171 -41.60 -20.11 13.50
N SER A 172 -40.52 -19.86 12.75
CA SER A 172 -39.59 -18.79 13.10
C SER A 172 -40.21 -17.41 12.91
N ALA A 173 -40.13 -16.58 13.95
CA ALA A 173 -40.47 -15.16 13.92
C ALA A 173 -39.40 -14.31 13.21
N ASP A 174 -38.20 -14.86 12.97
CA ASP A 174 -37.22 -14.27 12.05
C ASP A 174 -37.66 -14.53 10.61
N SER A 175 -38.36 -13.57 10.02
CA SER A 175 -38.90 -13.66 8.66
C SER A 175 -37.82 -13.88 7.56
N PHE A 176 -36.59 -13.43 7.80
CA PHE A 176 -35.49 -13.62 6.86
C PHE A 176 -34.90 -15.02 7.00
N GLY A 177 -34.65 -15.43 8.24
CA GLY A 177 -34.21 -16.79 8.58
C GLY A 177 -35.22 -17.84 8.12
N ALA A 178 -36.52 -17.62 8.34
CA ALA A 178 -37.59 -18.55 7.94
C ALA A 178 -37.54 -18.89 6.45
N LYS A 179 -37.34 -17.89 5.58
CA LYS A 179 -37.20 -18.06 4.13
C LYS A 179 -35.94 -18.84 3.72
N ARG A 180 -34.97 -18.95 4.63
CA ARG A 180 -33.70 -19.66 4.45
C ARG A 180 -33.60 -20.88 5.37
N HIS A 181 -34.74 -21.45 5.78
CA HIS A 181 -34.81 -22.63 6.64
C HIS A 181 -34.07 -22.46 7.98
N GLY A 182 -34.06 -21.24 8.51
CA GLY A 182 -33.35 -20.86 9.74
C GLY A 182 -31.86 -20.57 9.54
N THR A 183 -31.32 -20.64 8.32
CA THR A 183 -29.88 -20.46 8.07
C THR A 183 -29.44 -19.01 8.29
N ILE A 184 -28.50 -18.79 9.20
CA ILE A 184 -27.79 -17.51 9.35
C ILE A 184 -26.62 -17.45 8.36
N GLY A 185 -25.97 -18.57 8.11
CA GLY A 185 -24.83 -18.70 7.19
C GLY A 185 -23.50 -18.71 7.92
N ARG A 186 -22.40 -18.50 7.18
CA ARG A 186 -21.07 -18.33 7.76
C ARG A 186 -20.92 -16.90 8.25
N ILE A 187 -20.79 -16.74 9.56
CA ILE A 187 -20.63 -15.44 10.19
C ILE A 187 -19.49 -15.47 11.21
N PRO A 188 -18.76 -14.36 11.38
CA PRO A 188 -17.84 -14.21 12.49
C PRO A 188 -18.54 -14.36 13.86
N PRO A 189 -17.93 -15.05 14.85
CA PRO A 189 -18.55 -15.26 16.17
C PRO A 189 -18.97 -13.97 16.87
N ASN A 190 -18.26 -12.87 16.64
CA ASN A 190 -18.56 -11.57 17.24
C ASN A 190 -19.86 -10.93 16.72
N GLN A 191 -20.42 -11.42 15.60
CA GLN A 191 -21.72 -11.01 15.09
C GLN A 191 -22.89 -11.74 15.77
N LEU A 192 -22.63 -12.85 16.49
CA LEU A 192 -23.64 -13.46 17.35
C LEU A 192 -23.79 -12.68 18.64
N LEU A 193 -25.03 -12.56 19.11
CA LEU A 193 -25.33 -12.07 20.46
C LEU A 193 -24.54 -12.90 21.50
N PRO A 194 -23.96 -12.28 22.54
CA PRO A 194 -23.12 -12.99 23.51
C PRO A 194 -23.78 -14.24 24.11
N GLU A 195 -25.09 -14.18 24.39
CA GLU A 195 -25.89 -15.26 24.94
C GLU A 195 -25.95 -16.44 23.97
N LEU A 196 -26.21 -16.17 22.69
CA LEU A 196 -26.27 -17.19 21.63
C LEU A 196 -24.88 -17.76 21.38
N ARG A 197 -23.85 -16.91 21.29
CA ARG A 197 -22.47 -17.29 21.05
C ARG A 197 -21.99 -18.33 22.07
N SER A 198 -22.23 -18.09 23.36
CA SER A 198 -21.80 -19.01 24.42
C SER A 198 -22.42 -20.41 24.25
N GLN A 199 -23.69 -20.45 23.83
CA GLN A 199 -24.41 -21.70 23.56
C GLN A 199 -23.87 -22.39 22.31
N VAL A 200 -23.66 -21.67 21.21
CA VAL A 200 -23.17 -22.31 19.97
C VAL A 200 -21.79 -22.98 20.16
N TYR A 201 -20.89 -22.37 20.93
CA TYR A 201 -19.59 -22.97 21.22
C TYR A 201 -19.68 -24.29 22.01
N SER A 202 -20.77 -24.50 22.75
CA SER A 202 -21.00 -25.75 23.49
C SER A 202 -21.58 -26.88 22.64
N LEU A 203 -22.16 -26.55 21.47
CA LEU A 203 -22.81 -27.53 20.59
C LEU A 203 -21.78 -28.32 19.76
N LYS A 204 -22.16 -29.55 19.40
CA LYS A 204 -21.54 -30.32 18.33
C LYS A 204 -22.21 -30.00 16.99
N PRO A 205 -21.51 -30.16 15.85
CA PRO A 205 -22.14 -30.08 14.53
C PRO A 205 -23.38 -30.99 14.46
N GLY A 206 -24.49 -30.44 13.97
CA GLY A 206 -25.82 -31.07 13.93
C GLY A 206 -26.64 -30.97 15.22
N GLU A 207 -26.05 -30.58 16.35
CA GLU A 207 -26.74 -30.51 17.64
C GLU A 207 -27.62 -29.26 17.75
N ILE A 208 -28.78 -29.42 18.39
CA ILE A 208 -29.75 -28.35 18.66
C ILE A 208 -29.67 -27.95 20.14
N SER A 209 -29.56 -26.65 20.40
CA SER A 209 -29.54 -26.08 21.76
C SER A 209 -30.90 -26.10 22.45
N LYS A 210 -30.88 -25.94 23.77
CA LYS A 210 -32.07 -25.56 24.55
C LYS A 210 -32.50 -24.12 24.21
N PRO A 211 -33.77 -23.74 24.44
CA PRO A 211 -34.23 -22.36 24.25
C PRO A 211 -33.33 -21.34 24.96
N VAL A 212 -32.78 -20.40 24.20
CA VAL A 212 -31.89 -19.34 24.70
C VAL A 212 -32.64 -18.02 24.67
N LYS A 213 -32.79 -17.38 25.84
CA LYS A 213 -33.48 -16.08 25.95
C LYS A 213 -32.58 -14.94 25.48
N THR A 214 -33.13 -14.03 24.68
CA THR A 214 -32.53 -12.75 24.28
C THR A 214 -33.57 -11.63 24.35
N ALA A 215 -33.17 -10.41 23.99
CA ALA A 215 -34.11 -9.28 23.83
C ALA A 215 -35.14 -9.48 22.70
N PHE A 216 -34.88 -10.38 21.75
CA PHE A 216 -35.75 -10.63 20.59
C PHE A 216 -36.75 -11.77 20.82
N GLY A 217 -36.59 -12.53 21.90
CA GLY A 217 -37.42 -13.69 22.23
C GLY A 217 -36.56 -14.88 22.67
N TYR A 218 -36.95 -16.08 22.24
CA TYR A 218 -36.26 -17.33 22.54
C TYR A 218 -35.73 -17.95 21.25
N HIS A 219 -34.45 -18.31 21.26
CA HIS A 219 -33.76 -18.88 20.11
C HIS A 219 -33.50 -20.36 20.34
N LEU A 220 -33.80 -21.18 19.34
CA LEU A 220 -33.20 -22.49 19.19
C LEU A 220 -32.10 -22.37 18.14
N LEU A 221 -30.90 -22.85 18.46
CA LEU A 221 -29.72 -22.79 17.60
C LEU A 221 -29.31 -24.20 17.20
N ARG A 222 -28.90 -24.36 15.94
CA ARG A 222 -28.24 -25.58 15.43
C ARG A 222 -26.87 -25.22 14.88
N LEU A 223 -25.82 -25.87 15.37
CA LEU A 223 -24.47 -25.69 14.84
C LEU A 223 -24.32 -26.54 13.58
N GLU A 224 -23.99 -25.93 12.44
CA GLU A 224 -23.75 -26.67 11.20
C GLU A 224 -22.28 -27.09 11.07
N GLU A 225 -21.37 -26.13 11.27
CA GLU A 225 -19.92 -26.35 11.17
C GLU A 225 -19.21 -25.59 12.30
N LYS A 226 -18.28 -26.29 12.99
CA LYS A 226 -17.45 -25.67 14.01
C LYS A 226 -16.55 -24.59 13.41
N PRO A 227 -16.18 -23.58 14.20
CA PRO A 227 -15.19 -22.61 13.76
C PRO A 227 -13.86 -23.31 13.46
N THR A 228 -13.30 -23.03 12.29
CA THR A 228 -11.98 -23.51 11.91
C THR A 228 -11.05 -22.31 11.78
N VAL A 229 -9.94 -22.35 12.51
CA VAL A 229 -8.86 -21.38 12.30
C VAL A 229 -8.18 -21.76 11.00
N SER A 230 -8.30 -20.89 10.01
CA SER A 230 -7.59 -21.03 8.73
C SER A 230 -6.67 -19.84 8.51
N TYR A 231 -5.70 -20.02 7.62
CA TYR A 231 -4.74 -18.98 7.26
C TYR A 231 -4.67 -18.87 5.76
N ARG A 232 -4.41 -17.67 5.24
CA ARG A 232 -4.10 -17.50 3.82
C ARG A 232 -2.88 -18.35 3.46
N PRO A 233 -2.94 -19.15 2.39
CA PRO A 233 -1.87 -20.09 2.06
C PRO A 233 -0.61 -19.34 1.61
N LEU A 234 0.56 -19.91 1.93
CA LEU A 234 1.84 -19.32 1.55
C LEU A 234 1.94 -19.10 0.03
N GLU A 235 1.48 -20.05 -0.78
CA GLU A 235 1.58 -19.98 -2.25
C GLU A 235 0.93 -18.71 -2.84
N GLU A 236 -0.19 -18.26 -2.27
CA GLU A 236 -0.84 -17.01 -2.68
C GLU A 236 -0.03 -15.77 -2.28
N LEU A 237 0.74 -15.86 -1.19
CA LEU A 237 1.44 -14.74 -0.57
C LEU A 237 2.93 -14.66 -0.93
N LYS A 238 3.51 -15.69 -1.57
CA LYS A 238 4.95 -15.75 -1.86
C LYS A 238 5.46 -14.49 -2.57
N LYS A 239 4.74 -14.02 -3.59
CA LYS A 239 5.12 -12.83 -4.37
C LYS A 239 5.08 -11.54 -3.54
N ASP A 240 4.05 -11.38 -2.70
CA ASP A 240 3.89 -10.19 -1.86
C ASP A 240 4.95 -10.15 -0.76
N ILE A 241 5.19 -11.29 -0.11
CA ILE A 241 6.23 -11.45 0.91
C ILE A 241 7.62 -11.21 0.31
N TYR A 242 7.88 -11.74 -0.89
CA TYR A 242 9.12 -11.44 -1.61
C TYR A 242 9.28 -9.93 -1.83
N GLY A 243 8.23 -9.24 -2.30
CA GLY A 243 8.26 -7.79 -2.54
C GLY A 243 8.51 -6.97 -1.27
N ILE A 244 7.97 -7.41 -0.14
CA ILE A 244 8.25 -6.85 1.20
C ILE A 244 9.74 -6.99 1.53
N LEU A 245 10.25 -8.22 1.52
CA LEU A 245 11.62 -8.52 1.94
C LEU A 245 12.64 -7.84 1.01
N PHE A 246 12.34 -7.82 -0.29
CA PHE A 246 13.13 -7.14 -1.30
C PHE A 246 13.27 -5.64 -0.98
N ARG A 247 12.15 -4.97 -0.68
CA ARG A 247 12.14 -3.54 -0.34
C ARG A 247 12.88 -3.25 0.96
N GLN A 248 12.71 -4.10 1.97
CA GLN A 248 13.42 -3.98 3.25
C GLN A 248 14.93 -4.04 3.04
N LYS A 249 15.42 -5.08 2.35
CA LYS A 249 16.85 -5.23 2.04
C LYS A 249 17.37 -4.10 1.16
N LYS A 250 16.60 -3.63 0.18
CA LYS A 250 16.95 -2.45 -0.62
C LYS A 250 17.12 -1.22 0.26
N ASN A 251 16.18 -0.96 1.16
CA ASN A 251 16.22 0.21 2.06
C ASN A 251 17.42 0.15 3.01
N GLU A 252 17.83 -1.04 3.45
CA GLU A 252 19.08 -1.24 4.21
C GLU A 252 20.30 -0.82 3.40
N LEU A 253 20.45 -1.30 2.16
CA LEU A 253 21.55 -0.89 1.27
C LEU A 253 21.59 0.64 1.04
N VAL A 254 20.42 1.25 0.84
CA VAL A 254 20.31 2.71 0.68
C VAL A 254 20.72 3.44 1.95
N LYS A 255 20.31 2.93 3.12
CA LYS A 255 20.66 3.49 4.42
C LYS A 255 22.16 3.45 4.65
N ASP A 256 22.79 2.31 4.37
CA ASP A 256 24.23 2.13 4.55
C ASP A 256 25.00 3.06 3.60
N LEU A 257 24.60 3.11 2.33
CA LEU A 257 25.18 4.03 1.35
C LEU A 257 25.06 5.50 1.80
N LYS A 258 23.90 5.89 2.33
CA LYS A 258 23.66 7.24 2.85
C LYS A 258 24.60 7.56 4.01
N GLN A 259 24.78 6.64 4.96
CA GLN A 259 25.68 6.81 6.09
C GLN A 259 27.14 6.94 5.65
N ASP A 260 27.57 6.12 4.69
CA ASP A 260 28.92 6.18 4.12
C ASP A 260 29.18 7.52 3.42
N LEU A 261 28.23 7.98 2.61
CA LEU A 261 28.35 9.27 1.92
C LEU A 261 28.33 10.44 2.91
N TRP A 262 27.49 10.41 3.92
CA TRP A 262 27.46 11.44 4.98
C TRP A 262 28.80 11.53 5.72
N LYS A 263 29.40 10.39 6.04
CA LYS A 263 30.72 10.33 6.66
C LYS A 263 31.81 10.83 5.70
N LYS A 264 31.76 10.40 4.44
CA LYS A 264 32.74 10.79 3.39
C LYS A 264 32.76 12.29 3.16
N TYR A 265 31.60 12.93 3.14
CA TYR A 265 31.46 14.36 2.86
C TYR A 265 31.33 15.23 4.13
N ASP A 266 31.57 14.65 5.32
CA ASP A 266 31.48 15.35 6.62
C ASP A 266 30.20 16.19 6.76
N VAL A 267 29.06 15.57 6.45
CA VAL A 267 27.76 16.26 6.48
C VAL A 267 27.43 16.66 7.91
N LYS A 268 27.30 17.99 8.13
CA LYS A 268 26.96 18.59 9.42
C LYS A 268 25.58 19.23 9.37
N PHE A 269 24.79 18.96 10.39
CA PHE A 269 23.47 19.55 10.56
C PHE A 269 23.56 20.72 11.54
N ASN A 270 23.08 21.89 11.15
CA ASN A 270 22.86 23.00 12.07
C ASN A 270 21.52 22.77 12.80
N GLN A 271 21.56 21.97 13.86
CA GLN A 271 20.35 21.59 14.59
C GLN A 271 19.60 22.80 15.13
N ALA A 272 20.31 23.81 15.63
CA ALA A 272 19.69 25.04 16.13
C ALA A 272 18.91 25.80 15.04
N ALA A 273 19.46 25.89 13.82
CA ALA A 273 18.74 26.52 12.70
C ALA A 273 17.54 25.68 12.23
N ILE A 274 17.65 24.35 12.25
CA ILE A 274 16.53 23.46 11.93
C ILE A 274 15.41 23.64 12.97
N ASP A 275 15.75 23.62 14.25
CA ASP A 275 14.79 23.81 15.33
C ASP A 275 14.15 25.21 15.25
N GLN A 276 14.93 26.23 14.93
CA GLN A 276 14.44 27.59 14.70
C GLN A 276 13.55 27.70 13.46
N LEU A 277 13.84 26.99 12.36
CA LEU A 277 12.98 26.93 11.18
C LEU A 277 11.63 26.28 11.51
N VAL A 278 11.63 25.21 12.31
CA VAL A 278 10.40 24.58 12.80
C VAL A 278 9.59 25.56 13.66
N GLN A 279 10.26 26.28 14.57
CA GLN A 279 9.62 27.29 15.43
C GLN A 279 9.09 28.50 14.62
N ASN A 280 9.85 28.99 13.64
CA ASN A 280 9.48 30.12 12.81
C ASN A 280 8.37 29.77 11.81
N GLY A 281 8.38 28.56 11.23
CA GLY A 281 7.27 28.07 10.41
C GLY A 281 5.98 28.01 11.23
N ALA A 282 6.06 27.56 12.48
CA ALA A 282 4.93 27.61 13.41
C ALA A 282 4.47 29.06 13.72
N ALA A 283 5.39 30.01 13.84
CA ALA A 283 5.10 31.43 14.11
C ALA A 283 4.58 32.21 12.87
N GLN A 284 5.05 31.90 11.67
CA GLN A 284 4.61 32.53 10.42
C GLN A 284 3.22 32.07 10.03
N ASN A 285 2.92 30.78 10.13
CA ASN A 285 1.56 30.25 9.99
C ASN A 285 0.61 30.97 10.96
N ALA A 286 1.07 31.17 12.19
CA ALA A 286 0.32 31.91 13.21
C ALA A 286 0.05 33.40 12.90
N SER A 287 0.84 34.04 12.03
CA SER A 287 0.71 35.44 11.61
C SER A 287 -0.05 35.59 10.28
N ALA A 288 0.13 34.64 9.36
CA ALA A 288 -0.58 34.56 8.09
C ALA A 288 -2.09 34.47 8.34
N ASP A 289 -2.52 33.73 9.37
CA ASP A 289 -3.90 33.63 9.88
C ASP A 289 -4.61 34.96 10.01
N ARG A 290 -3.94 35.96 10.57
CA ARG A 290 -4.55 37.28 10.80
C ARG A 290 -4.80 38.00 9.49
N SER A 291 -3.93 37.83 8.50
CA SER A 291 -4.03 38.47 7.18
C SER A 291 -4.93 37.71 6.20
N SER A 292 -4.99 36.38 6.32
CA SER A 292 -5.86 35.50 5.52
C SER A 292 -7.31 35.56 6.03
N LEU A 293 -7.56 35.71 7.33
CA LEU A 293 -8.88 36.03 7.90
C LEU A 293 -9.48 37.31 7.31
N ASP A 294 -8.66 38.34 7.06
CA ASP A 294 -9.13 39.59 6.45
C ASP A 294 -9.36 39.50 4.93
N ARG A 295 -8.71 38.54 4.27
CA ARG A 295 -8.85 38.27 2.82
C ARG A 295 -9.99 37.28 2.53
N ALA A 296 -10.18 36.26 3.36
CA ALA A 296 -11.25 35.26 3.27
C ALA A 296 -12.65 35.89 3.44
N LYS A 297 -12.77 36.97 4.22
CA LYS A 297 -13.99 37.80 4.26
C LYS A 297 -14.41 38.40 2.92
N ARG A 298 -13.53 38.43 1.90
CA ARG A 298 -13.77 39.11 0.62
C ARG A 298 -14.11 38.18 -0.55
N GLN A 299 -13.89 36.87 -0.45
CA GLN A 299 -14.18 35.91 -1.52
C GLN A 299 -14.64 34.54 -0.97
N PRO A 300 -15.95 34.28 -0.83
CA PRO A 300 -16.46 32.97 -0.48
C PRO A 300 -16.46 32.06 -1.73
N GLY A 301 -15.53 31.10 -1.83
CA GLY A 301 -15.59 30.14 -2.94
C GLY A 301 -14.40 29.20 -3.18
N GLN A 302 -13.22 29.41 -2.58
CA GLN A 302 -12.14 28.41 -2.64
C GLN A 302 -12.12 27.62 -1.34
N ALA A 303 -12.54 26.36 -1.43
CA ALA A 303 -12.57 25.44 -0.31
C ALA A 303 -11.17 25.28 0.29
N THR A 304 -11.15 25.31 1.60
CA THR A 304 -10.00 25.18 2.48
C THR A 304 -10.33 24.01 3.41
N GLU A 305 -9.37 23.14 3.73
CA GLU A 305 -9.62 21.90 4.49
C GLU A 305 -8.56 21.68 5.59
N LEU A 306 -8.78 20.68 6.46
CA LEU A 306 -7.78 20.20 7.42
C LEU A 306 -6.74 19.32 6.71
N GLN A 307 -5.63 19.88 6.24
CA GLN A 307 -4.59 19.13 5.53
C GLN A 307 -3.74 18.29 6.48
N VAL A 308 -3.54 17.01 6.17
CA VAL A 308 -2.55 16.16 6.85
C VAL A 308 -1.27 16.19 6.02
N ILE A 309 -0.16 16.68 6.59
CA ILE A 309 1.10 16.88 5.84
C ILE A 309 1.64 15.56 5.26
N SER A 310 1.34 14.44 5.90
CA SER A 310 1.65 13.11 5.42
C SER A 310 0.48 12.17 5.66
N GLU A 311 -0.31 11.92 4.61
CA GLU A 311 -1.41 10.94 4.63
C GLU A 311 -0.91 9.49 4.58
N THR A 312 0.39 9.31 4.35
CA THR A 312 1.06 8.01 4.28
C THR A 312 2.45 8.12 4.89
N LEU A 313 2.66 7.46 6.03
CA LEU A 313 3.90 7.53 6.82
C LEU A 313 4.62 6.18 6.86
N ASP A 314 5.87 6.16 6.40
CA ASP A 314 6.80 5.02 6.55
C ASP A 314 7.45 5.08 7.94
N MET A 315 7.10 4.16 8.83
CA MET A 315 7.70 4.00 10.15
C MET A 315 9.05 3.25 10.08
N GLY A 316 9.48 2.79 8.91
CA GLY A 316 10.75 2.09 8.72
C GLY A 316 10.84 0.82 9.56
N LYS A 317 11.96 0.62 10.27
CA LYS A 317 12.08 -0.45 11.28
C LYS A 317 11.49 0.00 12.60
N ILE A 318 10.34 -0.57 12.96
CA ILE A 318 9.67 -0.32 14.22
C ILE A 318 10.44 -1.03 15.35
N PRO A 319 10.88 -0.31 16.38
CA PRO A 319 11.61 -0.90 17.49
C PRO A 319 10.70 -1.86 18.29
N ALA A 320 11.29 -2.88 18.92
CA ALA A 320 10.59 -3.84 19.79
C ALA A 320 10.11 -3.24 21.15
N LYS A 321 10.13 -1.90 21.26
CA LYS A 321 9.69 -1.14 22.42
C LYS A 321 8.69 -0.08 21.98
N LYS A 322 7.87 0.38 22.91
CA LYS A 322 6.92 1.47 22.69
C LYS A 322 7.63 2.69 22.10
N PHE A 323 7.06 3.26 21.05
CA PHE A 323 7.56 4.48 20.42
C PHE A 323 6.39 5.40 20.05
N SER A 324 6.68 6.69 19.95
CA SER A 324 5.70 7.70 19.58
C SER A 324 6.24 8.50 18.40
N GLU A 325 5.36 8.74 17.44
CA GLU A 325 5.63 9.57 16.28
C GLU A 325 4.48 10.56 16.12
N SER A 326 4.68 11.58 15.30
CA SER A 326 3.70 12.65 15.19
C SER A 326 3.54 13.17 13.80
N ILE A 327 2.29 13.44 13.46
CA ILE A 327 1.87 13.88 12.14
C ILE A 327 1.25 15.26 12.31
N LEU A 328 1.71 16.21 11.51
CA LEU A 328 1.16 17.56 11.54
C LEU A 328 -0.13 17.61 10.71
N MET A 329 -1.16 18.19 11.30
CA MET A 329 -2.40 18.54 10.63
C MET A 329 -2.50 20.06 10.61
N ALA A 330 -2.77 20.68 9.47
CA ALA A 330 -2.87 22.12 9.32
C ALA A 330 -4.30 22.49 8.91
N ASN A 331 -4.92 23.41 9.64
CA ASN A 331 -6.22 23.95 9.25
C ASN A 331 -5.99 25.02 8.19
N SER A 332 -6.21 24.73 6.90
CA SER A 332 -6.03 25.75 5.86
C SER A 332 -7.23 26.69 5.72
N THR A 333 -8.23 26.59 6.60
CA THR A 333 -9.54 27.25 6.49
C THR A 333 -9.64 28.60 7.19
N ASP A 334 -10.69 29.34 6.86
CA ASP A 334 -11.02 30.63 7.48
C ASP A 334 -11.82 30.48 8.78
N LYS A 335 -12.17 29.24 9.18
CA LYS A 335 -12.93 28.91 10.39
C LYS A 335 -12.15 27.98 11.32
N GLU A 336 -12.48 28.00 12.61
CA GLU A 336 -11.96 26.99 13.54
C GLU A 336 -12.47 25.61 13.14
N ILE A 337 -11.58 24.64 13.05
CA ILE A 337 -11.93 23.23 12.89
C ILE A 337 -11.84 22.56 14.26
N GLU A 338 -12.98 22.02 14.71
CA GLU A 338 -13.07 21.18 15.88
C GLU A 338 -12.79 19.73 15.47
N ILE A 339 -11.70 19.18 15.99
CA ILE A 339 -11.44 17.74 15.96
C ILE A 339 -12.40 17.12 16.96
N LYS A 340 -13.35 16.32 16.45
CA LYS A 340 -14.34 15.62 17.28
C LYS A 340 -13.75 14.37 17.89
N ARG A 341 -12.94 13.64 17.10
CA ARG A 341 -12.37 12.36 17.50
C ARG A 341 -11.13 12.03 16.69
N VAL A 342 -10.17 11.41 17.36
CA VAL A 342 -9.06 10.71 16.70
C VAL A 342 -9.00 9.28 17.20
N GLY A 343 -8.44 8.40 16.39
CA GLY A 343 -8.23 7.02 16.81
C GLY A 343 -7.50 6.23 15.76
N SER A 344 -7.38 4.93 16.00
CA SER A 344 -6.76 3.99 15.08
C SER A 344 -7.61 2.74 14.88
N THR A 345 -7.35 2.02 13.80
CA THR A 345 -7.95 0.69 13.56
C THR A 345 -7.32 -0.43 14.42
N CYS A 346 -6.27 -0.13 15.19
CA CYS A 346 -5.57 -1.07 16.06
C CYS A 346 -5.59 -0.65 17.53
N LYS A 347 -5.84 -1.61 18.41
CA LYS A 347 -5.66 -1.43 19.87
C LYS A 347 -4.19 -1.27 20.29
N CYS A 348 -3.26 -1.59 19.40
CA CYS A 348 -1.82 -1.39 19.59
C CYS A 348 -1.37 0.07 19.41
N ILE A 349 -2.28 0.96 18.99
CA ILE A 349 -1.95 2.36 18.73
C ILE A 349 -2.91 3.25 19.50
N ASP A 350 -2.35 3.98 20.46
CA ASP A 350 -3.02 5.09 21.09
C ASP A 350 -2.80 6.35 20.26
N VAL A 351 -3.85 7.11 20.00
CA VAL A 351 -3.80 8.33 19.19
C VAL A 351 -4.31 9.49 20.05
N SER A 352 -3.57 10.58 20.01
CA SER A 352 -3.90 11.81 20.73
C SER A 352 -3.64 13.00 19.84
N VAL A 353 -4.30 14.11 20.16
CA VAL A 353 -4.02 15.42 19.59
C VAL A 353 -3.67 16.36 20.70
N ASP A 354 -2.74 17.28 20.43
CA ASP A 354 -2.36 18.34 21.36
C ASP A 354 -3.46 19.40 21.52
N THR A 355 -4.32 19.58 20.51
CA THR A 355 -5.51 20.41 20.59
C THR A 355 -6.69 19.80 19.85
N MET A 356 -7.89 19.90 20.45
CA MET A 356 -9.16 19.51 19.81
C MET A 356 -9.73 20.63 18.93
N LYS A 357 -9.13 21.82 18.96
CA LYS A 357 -9.57 22.98 18.19
C LYS A 357 -8.38 23.57 17.45
N VAL A 358 -8.45 23.52 16.13
CA VAL A 358 -7.40 24.05 15.26
C VAL A 358 -7.94 25.35 14.69
N ALA A 359 -7.43 26.48 15.16
CA ALA A 359 -7.81 27.78 14.59
C ALA A 359 -7.35 27.86 13.11
N PRO A 360 -7.95 28.75 12.30
CA PRO A 360 -7.48 29.07 10.94
C PRO A 360 -5.97 29.15 10.89
N GLY A 361 -5.35 28.52 9.88
CA GLY A 361 -3.90 28.36 9.59
C GLY A 361 -2.97 27.99 10.74
N LYS A 362 -3.52 27.54 11.87
CA LYS A 362 -2.78 26.80 12.88
C LYS A 362 -2.64 25.33 12.48
N SER A 363 -1.72 24.68 13.15
CA SER A 363 -1.58 23.23 13.11
C SER A 363 -1.92 22.59 14.44
N ALA A 364 -2.29 21.32 14.37
CA ALA A 364 -2.40 20.40 15.48
C ALA A 364 -1.50 19.19 15.22
N LYS A 365 -0.94 18.65 16.29
CA LYS A 365 -0.06 17.50 16.27
C LYS A 365 -0.85 16.25 16.61
N LEU A 366 -1.08 15.40 15.62
CA LEU A 366 -1.59 14.05 15.82
C LEU A 366 -0.43 13.16 16.29
N THR A 367 -0.38 12.88 17.58
CA THR A 367 0.64 11.98 18.14
C THR A 367 0.05 10.59 18.25
N PHE A 368 0.71 9.61 17.63
CA PHE A 368 0.37 8.21 17.83
C PHE A 368 1.49 7.52 18.59
N THR A 369 1.10 6.63 19.49
CA THR A 369 2.02 5.79 20.25
C THR A 369 1.74 4.34 19.91
N TYR A 370 2.72 3.69 19.30
CA TYR A 370 2.64 2.28 18.95
C TYR A 370 3.25 1.43 20.05
N ASP A 371 2.48 0.46 20.55
CA ASP A 371 2.89 -0.48 21.58
C ASP A 371 3.02 -1.90 21.01
N PRO A 372 4.26 -2.34 20.67
CA PRO A 372 4.49 -3.67 20.10
C PRO A 372 4.22 -4.80 21.10
N ALA A 373 4.11 -4.54 22.40
CA ALA A 373 3.84 -5.58 23.39
C ALA A 373 2.36 -6.00 23.43
N MET A 374 1.46 -5.11 22.97
CA MET A 374 0.02 -5.34 22.99
C MET A 374 -0.42 -6.42 22.00
N PHE A 375 0.31 -6.58 20.90
CA PHE A 375 0.11 -7.64 19.91
C PHE A 375 1.48 -8.11 19.47
N LYS A 376 1.76 -9.43 19.56
CA LYS A 376 3.01 -10.06 19.11
C LYS A 376 3.15 -10.04 17.58
N GLU A 377 2.96 -8.89 16.96
CA GLU A 377 3.11 -8.65 15.52
C GLU A 377 4.61 -8.57 15.21
N GLN A 378 5.04 -9.28 14.17
CA GLN A 378 6.38 -9.16 13.60
C GLN A 378 6.20 -8.75 12.13
N GLY A 379 7.23 -8.22 11.45
CA GLY A 379 7.15 -7.90 10.01
C GLY A 379 6.46 -6.55 9.64
N PRO A 380 6.24 -6.22 8.34
CA PRO A 380 5.52 -5.08 7.81
C PRO A 380 4.06 -5.04 8.24
N VAL A 381 3.73 -4.06 9.04
CA VAL A 381 2.38 -3.74 9.46
C VAL A 381 1.87 -2.56 8.65
N GLU A 382 0.59 -2.63 8.29
CA GLU A 382 -0.17 -1.48 7.82
C GLU A 382 -1.25 -1.19 8.85
N LYS A 383 -1.33 0.06 9.30
CA LYS A 383 -2.27 0.53 10.32
C LYS A 383 -2.88 1.83 9.84
N MET A 384 -4.11 2.12 10.27
CA MET A 384 -4.76 3.37 9.90
C MET A 384 -5.08 4.19 11.13
N LEU A 385 -4.73 5.46 11.08
CA LEU A 385 -5.26 6.48 11.97
C LEU A 385 -6.47 7.11 11.29
N PHE A 386 -7.45 7.56 12.07
CA PHE A 386 -8.56 8.35 11.57
C PHE A 386 -8.71 9.61 12.39
N ILE A 387 -9.15 10.68 11.72
CA ILE A 387 -9.45 11.98 12.29
C ILE A 387 -10.88 12.32 11.85
N GLU A 388 -11.76 12.57 12.81
CA GLU A 388 -13.11 13.08 12.56
C GLU A 388 -13.18 14.51 13.07
N SER A 389 -13.66 15.43 12.24
CA SER A 389 -13.66 16.86 12.54
C SER A 389 -14.97 17.55 12.14
N SER A 390 -15.03 18.85 12.38
CA SER A 390 -16.08 19.74 11.90
C SER A 390 -15.81 20.29 10.49
N ASP A 391 -14.76 19.82 9.81
CA ASP A 391 -14.48 20.16 8.42
C ASP A 391 -15.69 19.79 7.56
N GLN A 392 -16.16 20.73 6.74
CA GLN A 392 -17.35 20.54 5.88
C GLN A 392 -17.00 19.90 4.54
N VAL A 393 -15.72 19.94 4.13
CA VAL A 393 -15.23 19.37 2.88
C VAL A 393 -14.91 17.90 3.09
N GLU A 394 -14.10 17.59 4.11
CA GLU A 394 -13.74 16.22 4.46
C GLU A 394 -13.85 16.00 5.98
N PRO A 395 -15.06 15.69 6.49
CA PRO A 395 -15.31 15.53 7.91
C PRO A 395 -14.55 14.35 8.55
N ARG A 396 -14.01 13.45 7.73
CA ARG A 396 -13.27 12.26 8.18
C ARG A 396 -12.07 12.00 7.27
N LYS A 397 -10.87 12.12 7.82
CA LYS A 397 -9.60 11.85 7.15
C LYS A 397 -8.94 10.58 7.70
N PHE A 398 -8.14 9.94 6.86
CA PHE A 398 -7.38 8.74 7.23
C PHE A 398 -5.89 8.95 6.97
N VAL A 399 -5.07 8.40 7.85
CA VAL A 399 -3.62 8.39 7.69
C VAL A 399 -3.14 6.96 7.71
N ARG A 400 -2.48 6.52 6.63
CA ARG A 400 -1.92 5.17 6.54
C ARG A 400 -0.53 5.16 7.12
N LEU A 401 -0.28 4.24 8.05
CA LEU A 401 1.03 3.97 8.62
C LEU A 401 1.50 2.63 8.07
N PHE A 402 2.72 2.57 7.56
CA PHE A 402 3.35 1.32 7.13
C PHE A 402 4.75 1.22 7.71
N GLY A 403 5.21 0.03 8.07
CA GLY A 403 6.55 -0.14 8.64
C GLY A 403 6.76 -1.56 9.16
N ASP A 404 7.99 -1.94 9.47
CA ASP A 404 8.42 -3.31 9.74
C ASP A 404 8.85 -3.51 11.19
N ILE A 405 8.12 -4.35 11.95
CA ILE A 405 8.42 -4.60 13.38
C ILE A 405 9.64 -5.49 13.51
N ALA A 406 10.66 -4.96 14.18
CA ALA A 406 11.88 -5.69 14.52
C ALA A 406 11.56 -6.95 15.32
N LYS A 407 12.26 -8.05 15.02
CA LYS A 407 12.20 -9.26 15.83
C LYS A 407 12.80 -8.97 17.20
N GLY A 408 11.94 -8.95 18.22
CA GLY A 408 12.32 -8.88 19.63
C GLY A 408 12.75 -10.22 20.18
#